data_AF-A0A6N2C0J7-F1
#
_entry.id   AF-A0A6N2C0J7-F1
#
_cell.length_a   1.000
_cell.length_b   1.000
_cell.length_c   1.000
_cell.angle_alpha   90.00
_cell.angle_beta   90.00
_cell.angle_gamma   90.00
#
_symmetry.space_group_name_H-M   'P 1'
#
loop_
_entity.id
_entity.type
_entity.pdbx_description
1 polymer ?
#
loop_
_entity_poly.entity_id
_entity_poly.type
_entity_poly.pdbx_seq_one_letter_code
_entity_poly.pdbx_strand_id
1 'polypeptide(L)'
;MKLRYAMVCSSNQNRSMESHCLLKREGFDVASYGTGQHVKLPGPSIREPNVYDFGTPYKQMFDDLRRKDVELYKRNGILPMLKRNLGVKLAPQRWQDNAADGPFDVVITFEEKVFDLVLEDLHNRNQVLLKPVLVINLEVKDNHEEAAIGGRLALILCQELDATENWEDAIDDIINNFEKQHRRKLLYSISFY
;
A
#
# COMPACT_ATOMS: atom_id res chain seq x y z
N MET A 1 19.96 -8.72 -4.20
CA MET A 1 19.49 -7.95 -5.38
C MET A 1 18.63 -6.82 -4.85
N LYS A 2 18.61 -5.61 -5.43
CA LYS A 2 17.73 -4.55 -4.89
C LYS A 2 16.31 -4.77 -5.43
N LEU A 3 15.41 -5.27 -4.59
CA LEU A 3 14.03 -5.56 -4.98
C LEU A 3 13.24 -4.25 -5.12
N ARG A 4 12.26 -4.27 -6.03
CA ARG A 4 11.31 -3.17 -6.23
C ARG A 4 9.96 -3.54 -5.64
N TYR A 5 9.44 -2.66 -4.78
CA TYR A 5 8.27 -2.93 -3.95
C TYR A 5 7.06 -2.10 -4.35
N ALA A 6 5.87 -2.70 -4.25
CA ALA A 6 4.59 -1.99 -4.32
C ALA A 6 3.80 -2.16 -3.02
N MET A 7 3.35 -1.03 -2.45
CA MET A 7 2.50 -0.99 -1.26
C MET A 7 1.05 -0.74 -1.68
N VAL A 8 0.12 -1.66 -1.42
CA VAL A 8 -1.24 -1.58 -2.00
C VAL A 8 -2.31 -1.66 -0.92
N CYS A 9 -3.21 -0.67 -0.89
CA CYS A 9 -4.41 -0.69 -0.06
C CYS A 9 -5.65 -0.37 -0.90
N SER A 10 -6.78 0.00 -0.27
CA SER A 10 -8.00 0.31 -1.03
C SER A 10 -7.92 1.67 -1.74
N SER A 11 -7.62 2.76 -1.02
CA SER A 11 -7.74 4.14 -1.53
C SER A 11 -6.41 4.86 -1.78
N ASN A 12 -5.27 4.20 -1.55
CA ASN A 12 -3.94 4.82 -1.59
C ASN A 12 -3.82 6.07 -0.70
N GLN A 13 -4.37 6.00 0.51
CA GLN A 13 -4.46 7.14 1.44
C GLN A 13 -3.71 6.90 2.74
N ASN A 14 -4.03 5.82 3.45
CA ASN A 14 -3.54 5.58 4.81
C ASN A 14 -2.43 4.52 4.83
N ARG A 15 -2.81 3.23 4.90
CA ARG A 15 -1.91 2.07 5.08
C ARG A 15 -0.76 2.02 4.07
N SER A 16 -1.05 2.01 2.76
CA SER A 16 -0.02 1.95 1.72
C SER A 16 0.89 3.17 1.69
N MET A 17 0.37 4.36 2.00
CA MET A 17 1.14 5.61 1.99
C MET A 17 2.01 5.78 3.22
N GLU A 18 1.57 5.29 4.38
CA GLU A 18 2.40 5.22 5.59
C GLU A 18 3.61 4.31 5.34
N SER A 19 3.38 3.11 4.80
CA SER A 19 4.44 2.17 4.41
C SER A 19 5.36 2.74 3.33
N HIS A 20 4.81 3.35 2.26
CA HIS A 20 5.61 4.01 1.22
C HIS A 20 6.50 5.09 1.82
N CYS A 21 5.93 5.99 2.63
CA CYS A 21 6.69 7.08 3.26
C CYS A 21 7.90 6.55 4.05
N LEU A 22 7.69 5.48 4.82
CA LEU A 22 8.73 4.86 5.62
C LEU A 22 9.80 4.19 4.75
N LEU A 23 9.41 3.29 3.84
CA LEU A 23 10.35 2.59 2.96
C LEU A 23 11.18 3.54 2.10
N LYS A 24 10.55 4.59 1.56
CA LYS A 24 11.25 5.61 0.77
C LYS A 24 12.31 6.34 1.58
N ARG A 25 12.05 6.60 2.87
CA ARG A 25 13.03 7.21 3.79
C ARG A 25 14.23 6.30 4.03
N GLU A 26 14.01 4.99 4.07
CA GLU A 26 15.06 3.97 4.22
C GLU A 26 15.75 3.61 2.88
N GLY A 27 15.40 4.27 1.78
CA GLY A 27 16.11 4.15 0.50
C GLY A 27 15.67 3.00 -0.41
N PHE A 28 14.53 2.37 -0.12
CA PHE A 28 13.94 1.33 -0.96
C PHE A 28 13.41 1.90 -2.28
N ASP A 29 13.43 1.08 -3.34
CA ASP A 29 12.67 1.37 -4.57
C ASP A 29 11.22 0.93 -4.33
N VAL A 30 10.36 1.91 -4.06
CA VAL A 30 8.98 1.66 -3.62
C VAL A 30 7.98 2.56 -4.34
N ALA A 31 6.86 1.96 -4.74
CA ALA A 31 5.67 2.65 -5.20
C ALA A 31 4.46 2.27 -4.34
N SER A 32 3.32 2.93 -4.53
CA SER A 32 2.09 2.59 -3.80
C SER A 32 0.82 2.80 -4.60
N TYR A 33 -0.19 1.97 -4.35
CA TYR A 33 -1.42 1.94 -5.13
C TYR A 33 -2.68 1.75 -4.29
N GLY A 34 -3.83 2.01 -4.91
CA GLY A 34 -5.16 1.68 -4.43
C GLY A 34 -5.85 0.72 -5.40
N THR A 35 -6.61 -0.26 -4.93
CA THR A 35 -7.40 -1.16 -5.80
C THR A 35 -8.86 -0.74 -5.94
N GLY A 36 -9.32 0.21 -5.11
CA GLY A 36 -10.71 0.68 -5.12
C GLY A 36 -11.10 1.33 -6.45
N GLN A 37 -12.41 1.50 -6.66
CA GLN A 37 -12.91 2.27 -7.81
C GLN A 37 -12.70 3.78 -7.64
N HIS A 38 -12.83 4.26 -6.40
CA HIS A 38 -12.65 5.67 -6.04
C HIS A 38 -11.85 5.78 -4.75
N VAL A 39 -11.24 6.94 -4.54
CA VAL A 39 -10.56 7.29 -3.30
C VAL A 39 -11.61 7.74 -2.29
N LYS A 40 -11.71 7.06 -1.15
CA LYS A 40 -12.68 7.37 -0.09
C LYS A 40 -11.95 7.82 1.16
N LEU A 41 -12.40 8.94 1.73
CA LEU A 41 -11.96 9.47 3.02
C LEU A 41 -13.17 9.63 3.95
N PRO A 42 -13.03 9.40 5.27
CA PRO A 42 -14.10 9.66 6.22
C PRO A 42 -14.60 11.11 6.13
N GLY A 43 -15.91 11.31 6.23
CA GLY A 43 -16.54 12.62 6.29
C GLY A 43 -17.23 12.87 7.64
N PRO A 44 -18.20 13.80 7.71
CA PRO A 44 -18.91 14.13 8.95
C PRO A 44 -19.68 12.95 9.55
N SER A 45 -20.15 12.02 8.70
CA SER A 45 -20.85 10.81 9.10
C SER A 45 -20.43 9.62 8.22
N ILE A 46 -20.76 8.40 8.64
CA ILE A 46 -20.48 7.18 7.86
C ILE A 46 -21.23 7.16 6.52
N ARG A 47 -22.33 7.90 6.41
CA ARG A 47 -23.16 7.99 5.20
C ARG A 47 -22.68 9.07 4.23
N GLU A 48 -21.78 9.94 4.68
CA GLU A 48 -21.30 11.11 3.93
C GLU A 48 -19.77 11.07 3.79
N PRO A 49 -19.18 10.04 3.14
CA PRO A 49 -17.75 10.01 2.88
C PRO A 49 -17.36 11.08 1.85
N ASN A 50 -16.11 11.54 1.94
CA ASN A 50 -15.52 12.32 0.85
C ASN A 50 -15.01 11.34 -0.21
N VAL A 51 -15.46 11.53 -1.46
CA VAL A 51 -15.12 10.67 -2.59
C VAL A 51 -14.40 11.50 -3.64
N TYR A 52 -13.29 10.97 -4.15
CA TYR A 52 -12.50 11.58 -5.21
C TYR A 52 -12.09 10.52 -6.23
N ASP A 53 -11.78 10.96 -7.44
CA ASP A 53 -11.18 10.10 -8.46
C ASP A 53 -9.69 9.88 -8.17
N PHE A 54 -9.19 8.70 -8.53
CA PHE A 54 -7.75 8.46 -8.63
C PHE A 54 -7.11 9.48 -9.58
N GLY A 55 -5.89 9.93 -9.29
CA GLY A 55 -5.24 11.03 -10.01
C GLY A 55 -5.57 12.43 -9.48
N THR A 56 -6.60 12.61 -8.64
CA THR A 56 -6.83 13.91 -7.96
C THR A 56 -5.64 14.23 -7.04
N PRO A 57 -4.94 15.37 -7.20
CA PRO A 57 -3.78 15.67 -6.36
C PRO A 57 -4.14 15.73 -4.86
N TYR A 58 -3.27 15.18 -3.99
CA TYR A 58 -3.50 15.25 -2.54
C TYR A 58 -3.60 16.71 -2.05
N LYS A 59 -2.99 17.66 -2.77
CA LYS A 59 -3.09 19.10 -2.48
C LYS A 59 -4.52 19.60 -2.61
N GLN A 60 -5.17 19.20 -3.70
CA GLN A 60 -6.56 19.57 -3.97
C GLN A 60 -7.49 18.96 -2.93
N MET A 61 -7.29 17.68 -2.57
CA MET A 61 -8.05 17.04 -1.48
C MET A 61 -7.85 17.77 -0.15
N PHE A 62 -6.61 18.11 0.20
CA PHE A 62 -6.29 18.84 1.42
C PHE A 62 -6.99 20.20 1.47
N ASP A 63 -6.91 20.98 0.38
CA ASP A 63 -7.50 22.31 0.32
C ASP A 63 -9.04 22.25 0.32
N ASP A 64 -9.64 21.24 -0.31
CA ASP A 64 -11.09 20.98 -0.28
C ASP A 64 -11.57 20.68 1.15
N LEU A 65 -10.98 19.69 1.81
CA LEU A 65 -11.37 19.32 3.17
C LEU A 65 -11.12 20.46 4.17
N ARG A 66 -10.03 21.20 4.01
CA ARG A 66 -9.75 22.37 4.84
C ARG A 66 -10.83 23.45 4.70
N ARG A 67 -11.40 23.65 3.50
CA ARG A 67 -12.50 24.61 3.27
C ARG A 67 -13.83 24.10 3.82
N LYS A 68 -14.08 22.79 3.75
CA LYS A 68 -15.31 22.16 4.25
C LYS A 68 -15.42 22.23 5.77
N ASP A 69 -14.44 21.68 6.49
CA ASP A 69 -14.43 21.69 7.96
C ASP A 69 -13.01 21.42 8.50
N VAL A 70 -12.24 22.48 8.70
CA VAL A 70 -10.85 22.36 9.17
C VAL A 70 -10.72 21.69 10.53
N GLU A 71 -11.67 21.89 11.45
CA GLU A 71 -11.56 21.37 12.81
C GLU A 71 -11.90 19.89 12.87
N LEU A 72 -12.92 19.44 12.13
CA LEU A 72 -13.22 18.01 11.95
C LEU A 72 -12.02 17.25 11.36
N TYR A 73 -11.48 17.73 10.24
CA TYR A 73 -10.44 17.01 9.51
C TYR A 73 -9.04 17.13 10.13
N LYS A 74 -8.82 18.11 11.02
CA LYS A 74 -7.67 18.09 11.94
C LYS A 74 -7.87 17.04 13.03
N ARG A 75 -9.03 17.04 13.70
CA ARG A 75 -9.32 16.17 14.85
C ARG A 75 -9.29 14.68 14.48
N ASN A 76 -9.80 14.31 13.30
CA ASN A 76 -9.76 12.92 12.83
C ASN A 76 -8.45 12.53 12.12
N GLY A 77 -7.48 13.44 12.04
CA GLY A 77 -6.15 13.19 11.48
C GLY A 77 -6.06 13.15 9.95
N ILE A 78 -7.13 13.44 9.21
CA ILE A 78 -7.10 13.40 7.73
C ILE A 78 -6.22 14.49 7.13
N LEU A 79 -6.27 15.73 7.65
CA LEU A 79 -5.41 16.81 7.15
C LEU A 79 -3.92 16.51 7.38
N PRO A 80 -3.47 16.07 8.57
CA PRO A 80 -2.11 15.57 8.77
C PRO A 80 -1.73 14.43 7.80
N MET A 81 -2.63 13.44 7.60
CA MET A 81 -2.40 12.32 6.68
C MET A 81 -2.19 12.81 5.23
N LEU A 82 -3.05 13.70 4.75
CA LEU A 82 -2.91 14.28 3.40
C LEU A 82 -1.64 15.11 3.26
N LYS A 83 -1.22 15.82 4.32
CA LYS A 83 0.06 16.53 4.35
C LYS A 83 1.26 15.59 4.24
N ARG A 84 1.22 14.41 4.89
CA ARG A 84 2.22 13.35 4.69
C ARG A 84 2.21 12.88 3.24
N ASN A 85 1.04 12.54 2.69
CA ASN A 85 0.90 12.01 1.32
C ASN A 85 1.47 12.96 0.26
N LEU A 86 1.23 14.26 0.42
CA LEU A 86 1.81 15.33 -0.38
C LEU A 86 3.34 15.32 -0.43
N GLY A 87 4.00 14.99 0.69
CA GLY A 87 5.45 14.87 0.76
C GLY A 87 6.00 13.61 0.09
N VAL A 88 5.14 12.62 -0.18
CA VAL A 88 5.54 11.33 -0.77
C VAL A 88 5.37 11.36 -2.29
N LYS A 89 4.19 11.75 -2.79
CA LYS A 89 3.87 11.83 -4.23
C LYS A 89 2.68 12.76 -4.51
N LEU A 90 2.43 13.04 -5.80
CA LEU A 90 1.42 14.02 -6.24
C LEU A 90 -0.03 13.61 -5.95
N ALA A 91 -0.40 12.38 -6.32
CA ALA A 91 -1.78 11.92 -6.34
C ALA A 91 -1.87 10.42 -6.00
N PRO A 92 -3.01 9.93 -5.46
CA PRO A 92 -3.28 8.52 -5.33
C PRO A 92 -3.37 7.89 -6.73
N GLN A 93 -2.67 6.78 -6.92
CA GLN A 93 -2.68 5.98 -8.15
C GLN A 93 -3.44 4.69 -7.92
N ARG A 94 -4.07 4.19 -8.98
CA ARG A 94 -4.82 2.95 -8.99
C ARG A 94 -3.93 1.80 -9.48
N TRP A 95 -4.02 0.63 -8.84
CA TRP A 95 -3.17 -0.53 -9.13
C TRP A 95 -3.38 -1.04 -10.56
N GLN A 96 -4.63 -1.14 -10.98
CA GLN A 96 -5.02 -1.65 -12.29
C GLN A 96 -4.48 -0.79 -13.46
N ASP A 97 -4.09 0.46 -13.18
CA ASP A 97 -3.59 1.42 -14.17
C ASP A 97 -2.05 1.60 -14.09
N ASN A 98 -1.33 0.72 -13.39
CA ASN A 98 0.10 0.88 -13.09
C ASN A 98 1.06 0.42 -14.20
N ALA A 99 0.58 0.05 -15.38
CA ALA A 99 1.42 -0.56 -16.43
C ALA A 99 2.64 0.31 -16.81
N ALA A 100 2.49 1.63 -16.79
CA ALA A 100 3.58 2.57 -17.09
C ALA A 100 4.71 2.57 -16.05
N ASP A 101 4.43 2.10 -14.83
CA ASP A 101 5.41 2.03 -13.76
C ASP A 101 6.31 0.80 -13.90
N GLY A 102 5.98 -0.17 -14.76
CA GLY A 102 6.75 -1.40 -14.96
C GLY A 102 6.57 -2.44 -13.83
N PRO A 103 7.23 -3.61 -13.93
CA PRO A 103 7.04 -4.70 -12.99
C PRO A 103 7.65 -4.41 -11.60
N PHE A 104 7.06 -5.03 -10.58
CA PHE A 104 7.53 -5.07 -9.19
C PHE A 104 8.01 -6.47 -8.83
N ASP A 105 9.02 -6.61 -7.99
CA ASP A 105 9.45 -7.93 -7.52
C ASP A 105 8.56 -8.42 -6.37
N VAL A 106 8.12 -7.48 -5.51
CA VAL A 106 7.28 -7.78 -4.35
C VAL A 106 6.13 -6.78 -4.23
N VAL A 107 4.92 -7.27 -3.97
CA VAL A 107 3.71 -6.49 -3.71
C VAL A 107 3.21 -6.81 -2.30
N ILE A 108 3.12 -5.80 -1.44
CA ILE A 108 2.54 -5.93 -0.10
C ILE A 108 1.14 -5.30 -0.09
N THR A 109 0.14 -6.11 0.22
CA THR A 109 -1.24 -5.69 0.43
C THR A 109 -1.57 -5.59 1.92
N PHE A 110 -2.51 -4.71 2.27
CA PHE A 110 -2.84 -4.41 3.68
C PHE A 110 -4.22 -4.88 4.13
N GLU A 111 -4.87 -5.73 3.34
CA GLU A 111 -6.22 -6.27 3.55
C GLU A 111 -6.46 -7.42 2.58
N GLU A 112 -7.04 -8.52 3.05
CA GLU A 112 -7.29 -9.72 2.23
C GLU A 112 -8.09 -9.42 0.94
N LYS A 113 -9.10 -8.54 1.03
CA LYS A 113 -9.83 -8.10 -0.18
C LYS A 113 -8.93 -7.40 -1.20
N VAL A 114 -7.92 -6.64 -0.76
CA VAL A 114 -6.97 -5.97 -1.66
C VAL A 114 -6.02 -6.99 -2.26
N PHE A 115 -5.60 -7.99 -1.49
CA PHE A 115 -4.82 -9.14 -1.97
C PHE A 115 -5.51 -9.85 -3.13
N ASP A 116 -6.78 -10.23 -2.96
CA ASP A 116 -7.56 -10.89 -4.00
C ASP A 116 -7.66 -10.05 -5.28
N LEU A 117 -7.94 -8.74 -5.14
CA LEU A 117 -8.04 -7.82 -6.28
C LEU A 117 -6.72 -7.63 -7.02
N VAL A 118 -5.58 -7.68 -6.32
CA VAL A 118 -4.25 -7.63 -6.94
C VAL A 118 -3.98 -8.91 -7.72
N LEU A 119 -4.29 -10.08 -7.15
CA LEU A 119 -4.09 -11.36 -7.80
C LEU A 119 -5.00 -11.53 -9.03
N GLU A 120 -6.27 -11.16 -8.91
CA GLU A 120 -7.23 -11.18 -10.02
C GLU A 120 -6.74 -10.30 -11.18
N ASP A 121 -6.29 -9.08 -10.87
CA ASP A 121 -5.78 -8.17 -11.89
C ASP A 121 -4.49 -8.70 -12.55
N LEU A 122 -3.54 -9.24 -11.78
CA LEU A 122 -2.33 -9.86 -12.33
C LEU A 122 -2.65 -11.07 -13.21
N HIS A 123 -3.62 -11.89 -12.83
CA HIS A 123 -4.05 -13.05 -13.62
C HIS A 123 -4.74 -12.65 -14.93
N ASN A 124 -5.46 -11.52 -14.94
CA ASN A 124 -6.15 -11.00 -16.12
C ASN A 124 -5.24 -10.23 -17.09
N ARG A 125 -4.01 -9.90 -16.68
CA ARG A 125 -3.01 -9.27 -17.57
C ARG A 125 -2.39 -10.32 -18.49
N ASN A 126 -1.99 -9.89 -19.68
CA ASN A 126 -1.19 -10.74 -20.57
C ASN A 126 0.20 -10.95 -19.96
N GLN A 127 0.53 -12.21 -19.64
CA GLN A 127 1.80 -12.60 -19.02
C GLN A 127 2.92 -12.71 -20.05
N VAL A 128 3.40 -11.56 -20.54
CA VAL A 128 4.37 -11.51 -21.64
C VAL A 128 5.79 -11.67 -21.11
N LEU A 129 6.07 -11.20 -19.89
CA LEU A 129 7.42 -11.19 -19.34
C LEU A 129 7.79 -12.53 -18.71
N LEU A 130 6.79 -13.30 -18.24
CA LEU A 130 6.94 -14.49 -17.41
C LEU A 130 7.84 -14.22 -16.19
N LYS A 131 7.87 -12.97 -15.73
CA LYS A 131 8.66 -12.55 -14.56
C LYS A 131 7.84 -12.80 -13.31
N PRO A 132 8.34 -13.57 -12.32
CA PRO A 132 7.63 -13.82 -11.08
C PRO A 132 7.45 -12.53 -10.28
N VAL A 133 6.33 -12.44 -9.56
CA VAL A 133 6.05 -11.42 -8.56
C VAL A 133 5.50 -12.07 -7.31
N LEU A 134 6.12 -11.76 -6.18
CA LEU A 134 5.67 -12.19 -4.87
C LEU A 134 4.60 -11.23 -4.35
N VAL A 135 3.41 -11.73 -4.06
CA VAL A 135 2.33 -10.95 -3.45
C VAL A 135 2.15 -11.42 -2.01
N ILE A 136 2.23 -10.52 -1.04
CA ILE A 136 2.07 -10.82 0.40
C ILE A 136 0.97 -9.93 0.98
N ASN A 137 0.03 -10.53 1.72
CA ASN A 137 -0.92 -9.80 2.54
C ASN A 137 -0.47 -9.71 4.00
N LEU A 138 -0.34 -8.48 4.49
CA LEU A 138 -0.18 -8.15 5.90
C LEU A 138 -1.45 -7.45 6.39
N GLU A 139 -2.28 -8.15 7.17
CA GLU A 139 -3.56 -7.61 7.62
C GLU A 139 -3.39 -6.42 8.58
N VAL A 140 -3.84 -5.24 8.15
CA VAL A 140 -3.72 -3.98 8.92
C VAL A 140 -5.08 -3.27 8.95
N LYS A 141 -5.57 -2.99 10.16
CA LYS A 141 -6.81 -2.23 10.34
C LYS A 141 -6.65 -0.81 9.82
N ASP A 142 -7.72 -0.29 9.20
CA ASP A 142 -7.67 1.04 8.57
C ASP A 142 -7.87 2.19 9.57
N ASN A 143 -6.86 2.40 10.42
CA ASN A 143 -6.74 3.57 11.28
C ASN A 143 -5.26 4.02 11.33
N HIS A 144 -5.00 5.17 11.92
CA HIS A 144 -3.65 5.77 11.91
C HIS A 144 -2.63 4.96 12.72
N GLU A 145 -3.03 4.44 13.87
CA GLU A 145 -2.14 3.70 14.78
C GLU A 145 -1.71 2.36 14.18
N GLU A 146 -2.68 1.58 13.71
CA GLU A 146 -2.41 0.30 13.06
C GLU A 146 -1.68 0.49 11.72
N ALA A 147 -1.95 1.56 10.97
CA ALA A 147 -1.17 1.88 9.76
C ALA A 147 0.31 2.15 10.09
N ALA A 148 0.61 2.86 11.18
CA ALA A 148 1.99 3.10 11.60
C ALA A 148 2.70 1.81 12.06
N ILE A 149 1.99 0.93 12.78
CA ILE A 149 2.51 -0.40 13.15
C ILE A 149 2.73 -1.25 11.89
N GLY A 150 1.74 -1.31 11.02
CA GLY A 150 1.77 -2.04 9.76
C GLY A 150 2.88 -1.58 8.83
N GLY A 151 3.15 -0.27 8.75
CA GLY A 151 4.27 0.28 7.99
C GLY A 151 5.62 -0.18 8.51
N ARG A 152 5.82 -0.21 9.85
CA ARG A 152 7.05 -0.75 10.45
C ARG A 152 7.22 -2.24 10.18
N LEU A 153 6.14 -3.00 10.28
CA LEU A 153 6.14 -4.44 9.98
C LEU A 153 6.44 -4.72 8.50
N ALA A 154 5.86 -3.94 7.58
CA ALA A 154 6.17 -4.03 6.16
C ALA A 154 7.65 -3.70 5.89
N LEU A 155 8.22 -2.69 6.54
CA LEU A 155 9.64 -2.37 6.43
C LEU A 155 10.52 -3.55 6.87
N ILE A 156 10.23 -4.15 8.04
CA ILE A 156 10.99 -5.31 8.54
C ILE A 156 10.93 -6.46 7.54
N LEU A 157 9.74 -6.78 7.04
CA LEU A 157 9.56 -7.84 6.05
C LEU A 157 10.36 -7.56 4.75
N CYS A 158 10.35 -6.31 4.27
CA CYS A 158 11.16 -5.92 3.12
C CYS A 158 12.67 -6.05 3.39
N GLN A 159 13.14 -5.69 4.59
CA GLN A 159 14.54 -5.86 4.98
C GLN A 159 14.95 -7.32 5.04
N GLU A 160 14.09 -8.21 5.54
CA GLU A 160 14.32 -9.65 5.55
C GLU A 160 14.40 -10.22 4.13
N LEU A 161 13.51 -9.80 3.24
CA LEU A 161 13.54 -10.20 1.82
C LEU A 161 14.82 -9.74 1.11
N ASP A 162 15.21 -8.46 1.26
CA ASP A 162 16.43 -7.90 0.64
C ASP A 162 17.72 -8.51 1.19
N ALA A 163 17.68 -9.09 2.41
CA ALA A 163 18.81 -9.80 3.01
C ALA A 163 19.05 -11.20 2.42
N THR A 164 18.11 -11.72 1.62
CA THR A 164 18.26 -13.02 0.95
C THR A 164 18.86 -12.88 -0.45
N GLU A 165 19.61 -13.89 -0.88
CA GLU A 165 20.10 -13.97 -2.26
C GLU A 165 18.97 -14.36 -3.23
N ASN A 166 18.16 -15.33 -2.83
CA ASN A 166 16.97 -15.78 -3.54
C ASN A 166 15.79 -15.90 -2.58
N TRP A 167 14.81 -15.00 -2.71
CA TRP A 167 13.62 -15.05 -1.88
C TRP A 167 12.74 -16.26 -2.22
N GLU A 168 12.81 -16.82 -3.42
CA GLU A 168 11.98 -17.96 -3.84
C GLU A 168 12.26 -19.21 -3.00
N ASP A 169 13.52 -19.45 -2.64
CA ASP A 169 13.93 -20.59 -1.82
C ASP A 169 13.70 -20.34 -0.31
N ALA A 170 13.58 -19.07 0.10
CA ALA A 170 13.56 -18.66 1.51
C ALA A 170 12.17 -18.18 1.98
N ILE A 171 11.20 -18.00 1.09
CA ILE A 171 9.94 -17.32 1.41
C ILE A 171 9.18 -18.02 2.53
N ASP A 172 9.08 -19.35 2.53
CA ASP A 172 8.38 -20.09 3.57
C ASP A 172 9.01 -19.87 4.95
N ASP A 173 10.34 -19.85 5.02
CA ASP A 173 11.06 -19.62 6.29
C ASP A 173 10.92 -18.17 6.76
N ILE A 174 10.99 -17.20 5.85
CA ILE A 174 10.76 -15.77 6.15
C ILE A 174 9.36 -15.59 6.74
N ILE A 175 8.33 -16.11 6.07
CA ILE A 175 6.95 -16.00 6.53
C ILE A 175 6.80 -16.66 7.89
N ASN A 176 7.24 -17.91 8.06
CA ASN A 176 7.12 -18.64 9.32
C ASN A 176 7.81 -17.94 10.49
N ASN A 177 9.00 -17.38 10.27
CA ASN A 177 9.74 -16.65 11.30
C ASN A 177 9.09 -15.31 11.64
N PHE A 178 8.63 -14.58 10.62
CA PHE A 178 7.93 -13.33 10.77
C PHE A 178 6.63 -13.51 11.59
N GLU A 179 5.83 -14.53 11.27
CA GLU A 179 4.58 -14.83 12.00
C GLU A 179 4.84 -15.15 13.48
N LYS A 180 5.87 -15.96 13.76
CA LYS A 180 6.28 -16.32 15.14
C LYS A 180 6.73 -15.09 15.93
N GLN A 181 7.57 -14.24 15.32
CA GLN A 181 8.16 -13.08 15.96
C GLN A 181 7.13 -11.97 16.22
N HIS A 182 6.30 -11.66 15.21
CA HIS A 182 5.41 -10.51 15.24
C HIS A 182 3.96 -10.83 15.58
N ARG A 183 3.60 -12.12 15.69
CA ARG A 183 2.24 -12.61 15.97
C ARG A 183 1.20 -12.04 15.00
N ARG A 184 1.58 -11.92 13.74
CA ARG A 184 0.72 -11.49 12.62
C ARG A 184 0.75 -12.59 11.58
N LYS A 185 -0.43 -13.04 11.16
CA LYS A 185 -0.55 -14.00 10.06
C LYS A 185 -0.31 -13.29 8.73
N LEU A 186 0.46 -13.90 7.85
CA LEU A 186 0.66 -13.45 6.48
C LEU A 186 -0.01 -14.45 5.52
N LEU A 187 -0.50 -13.94 4.40
CA LEU A 187 -0.83 -14.76 3.24
C LEU A 187 0.15 -14.39 2.13
N TYR A 188 0.58 -15.34 1.32
CA TYR A 188 1.35 -15.00 0.14
C TYR A 188 0.98 -15.88 -1.05
N SER A 189 1.25 -15.36 -2.25
CA SER A 189 1.07 -16.07 -3.51
C SER A 189 2.09 -15.55 -4.52
N ILE A 190 2.44 -16.38 -5.50
CA ILE A 190 3.32 -16.02 -6.60
C ILE A 190 2.46 -15.86 -7.85
N SER A 191 2.64 -14.73 -8.55
CA SER A 191 2.01 -14.47 -9.85
C SER A 191 3.09 -14.10 -10.87
N PHE A 192 2.70 -13.77 -12.10
CA PHE A 192 3.62 -13.49 -13.20
C PHE A 192 3.16 -12.28 -14.03
N TYR A 193 4.11 -11.46 -14.48
CA TYR A 193 3.89 -10.41 -15.49
C TYR A 193 4.06 -10.90 -16.92
#